data_AF-A0AAN0NKU7-F1
#
_entry.id   AF-A0AAN0NKU7-F1
#
_cell.length_a   1.000
_cell.length_b   1.000
_cell.length_c   1.000
_cell.angle_alpha   90.00
_cell.angle_beta   90.00
_cell.angle_gamma   90.00
#
_symmetry.space_group_name_H-M   'P 1'
#
loop_
_entity.id
_entity.type
_entity.pdbx_description
1 polymer ?
#
loop_
_entity_poly.entity_id
_entity_poly.type
_entity_poly.pdbx_seq_one_letter_code
_entity_poly.pdbx_strand_id
1 'polypeptide(L)'
;MYELTLILVGLLAGSLLTEGMVLVPFWRSLPMDKFYELHGSGGPRLFRYFAPLTALAVVASIVHAVTDGDIGSWIAASLCCLTFASFFVFFRAVNNKLSAHAYNEADLPKVLERWAIWHHARTFMMLAAFAALSFVA
;
A
#
# COMPACT_ATOMS: atom_id res chain seq x y z
N MET A 1 -22.40 -7.48 1.89
CA MET A 1 -21.10 -7.17 2.54
C MET A 1 -19.96 -7.51 1.60
N TYR A 2 -20.03 -8.68 0.96
CA TYR A 2 -19.16 -9.11 -0.12
C TYR A 2 -18.85 -8.02 -1.16
N GLU A 3 -19.87 -7.39 -1.77
CA GLU A 3 -19.70 -6.44 -2.88
C GLU A 3 -18.90 -5.21 -2.47
N LEU A 4 -19.18 -4.68 -1.28
CA LEU A 4 -18.47 -3.54 -0.72
C LEU A 4 -17.00 -3.90 -0.46
N THR A 5 -16.75 -5.07 0.13
CA THR A 5 -15.39 -5.57 0.37
C THR A 5 -14.64 -5.76 -0.94
N LEU A 6 -15.26 -6.38 -1.94
CA LEU A 6 -14.67 -6.60 -3.26
C LEU A 6 -14.28 -5.28 -3.94
N ILE A 7 -15.17 -4.27 -3.89
CA ILE A 7 -14.89 -2.93 -4.44
C ILE A 7 -13.73 -2.26 -3.71
N LEU A 8 -13.73 -2.24 -2.37
CA LEU A 8 -12.70 -1.56 -1.58
C LEU A 8 -11.33 -2.23 -1.73
N VAL A 9 -11.29 -3.57 -1.66
CA VAL A 9 -10.07 -4.36 -1.83
C VAL A 9 -9.55 -4.24 -3.26
N GLY A 10 -10.43 -4.31 -4.27
CA GLY A 10 -10.06 -4.12 -5.67
C GLY A 10 -9.52 -2.73 -5.96
N LEU A 11 -10.16 -1.68 -5.44
CA LEU A 11 -9.70 -0.31 -5.58
C LEU A 11 -8.33 -0.12 -4.92
N LEU A 12 -8.13 -0.65 -3.71
CA LEU A 12 -6.83 -0.60 -3.04
C LEU A 12 -5.74 -1.35 -3.82
N ALA A 13 -6.04 -2.56 -4.31
CA ALA A 13 -5.11 -3.36 -5.09
C ALA A 13 -4.70 -2.65 -6.38
N GLY A 14 -5.66 -2.08 -7.13
CA GLY A 14 -5.39 -1.31 -8.35
C GLY A 14 -4.58 -0.04 -8.09
N SER A 15 -4.86 0.66 -6.99
CA SER A 15 -4.10 1.86 -6.63
C SER A 15 -2.67 1.55 -6.20
N LEU A 16 -2.45 0.47 -5.43
CA LEU A 16 -1.10 0.00 -5.09
C LEU A 16 -0.33 -0.49 -6.31
N LEU A 17 -1.01 -1.15 -7.26
CA LEU A 17 -0.40 -1.55 -8.52
C LEU A 17 0.02 -0.32 -9.33
N THR A 18 -0.83 0.69 -9.42
CA THR A 18 -0.51 1.96 -10.11
C THR A 18 0.67 2.66 -9.44
N GLU A 19 0.68 2.76 -8.11
CA GLU A 19 1.79 3.32 -7.36
C GLU A 19 3.09 2.55 -7.63
N GLY A 20 3.04 1.22 -7.59
CA GLY A 20 4.22 0.37 -7.73
C GLY A 20 4.80 0.30 -9.14
N MET A 21 3.94 0.35 -10.16
CA MET A 21 4.36 0.19 -11.56
C MET A 21 4.60 1.51 -12.28
N VAL A 22 3.98 2.60 -11.82
CA VAL A 22 4.08 3.91 -12.47
C VAL A 22 4.81 4.91 -11.59
N LEU A 23 4.31 5.12 -10.37
CA LEU A 23 4.81 6.22 -9.53
C LEU A 23 6.19 5.92 -8.93
N VAL A 24 6.42 4.70 -8.43
CA VAL A 24 7.68 4.30 -7.80
C VAL A 24 8.85 4.35 -8.79
N PRO A 25 8.76 3.78 -10.01
CA PRO A 25 9.81 3.91 -11.01
C PRO A 25 10.05 5.38 -11.38
N PHE A 26 8.98 6.17 -11.53
CA PHE A 26 9.09 7.60 -11.79
C PHE A 26 9.87 8.32 -10.67
N TRP A 27 9.51 8.13 -9.40
CA TRP A 27 10.21 8.75 -8.27
C TRP A 27 11.68 8.38 -8.21
N ARG A 28 12.02 7.12 -8.48
CA ARG A 28 13.41 6.62 -8.50
C ARG A 28 14.24 7.17 -9.64
N SER A 29 13.60 7.66 -10.70
CA SER A 29 14.27 8.29 -11.84
C SER A 29 14.60 9.77 -11.62
N LEU A 30 14.05 10.39 -10.58
CA LEU A 30 14.22 11.82 -10.33
C LEU A 30 15.59 12.12 -9.69
N PRO A 31 16.21 13.25 -10.04
CA PRO A 31 17.25 13.87 -9.22
C PRO A 31 16.77 14.11 -7.78
N MET A 32 17.68 14.08 -6.81
CA MET A 32 17.37 14.17 -5.38
C MET A 32 16.52 15.40 -5.02
N ASP A 33 16.89 16.58 -5.53
CA ASP A 33 16.19 17.84 -5.30
C ASP A 33 14.73 17.75 -5.79
N LYS A 34 14.53 17.18 -6.97
CA LYS A 34 13.20 16.98 -7.57
C LYS A 34 12.38 15.92 -6.87
N PHE A 35 13.01 14.84 -6.45
CA PHE A 35 12.35 13.83 -5.62
C PHE A 35 11.81 14.45 -4.34
N TYR A 36 12.61 15.25 -3.64
CA TYR A 36 12.21 15.83 -2.36
C TYR A 36 11.17 16.95 -2.50
N GLU A 37 11.27 17.77 -3.54
CA GLU A 37 10.22 18.74 -3.92
C GLU A 37 8.87 18.04 -4.16
N LEU A 38 8.89 16.95 -4.93
CA LEU A 38 7.70 16.15 -5.22
C LEU A 38 7.20 15.41 -3.97
N HIS A 39 8.08 14.84 -3.14
CA HIS A 39 7.70 14.13 -1.93
C HIS A 39 7.04 15.07 -0.91
N GLY A 40 7.57 16.29 -0.74
CA GLY A 40 7.01 17.28 0.17
C GLY A 40 5.60 17.73 -0.21
N SER A 41 5.32 17.88 -1.51
CA SER A 41 4.02 18.34 -2.00
C SER A 41 3.03 17.19 -2.30
N GLY A 42 3.53 16.07 -2.81
CA GLY A 42 2.76 14.90 -3.23
C GLY A 42 2.55 13.85 -2.13
N GLY A 43 3.52 13.65 -1.24
CA GLY A 43 3.45 12.68 -0.15
C GLY A 43 2.21 12.84 0.74
N PRO A 44 1.89 14.06 1.23
CA PRO A 44 0.66 14.29 2.00
C PRO A 44 -0.63 14.01 1.23
N ARG A 45 -0.63 14.21 -0.10
CA ARG A 45 -1.80 13.92 -0.95
C ARG A 45 -2.01 12.42 -1.11
N LEU A 46 -0.93 11.67 -1.35
CA LEU A 46 -0.96 10.21 -1.39
C LEU A 46 -1.43 9.64 -0.05
N PHE A 47 -0.92 10.15 1.08
CA PHE A 47 -1.36 9.71 2.40
C PHE A 47 -2.87 9.92 2.61
N ARG A 48 -3.42 11.09 2.27
CA ARG A 48 -4.86 11.38 2.38
C ARG A 48 -5.72 10.50 1.50
N TYR A 49 -5.20 10.02 0.37
CA TYR A 49 -5.90 9.09 -0.51
C TYR A 49 -5.82 7.64 0.02
N PHE A 50 -4.62 7.14 0.30
CA PHE A 50 -4.39 5.75 0.65
C PHE A 50 -4.82 5.40 2.09
N ALA A 51 -4.64 6.29 3.06
CA ALA A 51 -4.93 5.99 4.46
C ALA A 51 -6.40 5.62 4.71
N PRO A 52 -7.41 6.43 4.32
CA PRO A 52 -8.81 6.06 4.52
C PRO A 52 -9.20 4.83 3.68
N LEU A 53 -8.72 4.72 2.44
CA LEU A 53 -9.00 3.57 1.59
C LEU A 53 -8.48 2.26 2.20
N THR A 54 -7.26 2.27 2.75
CA THR A 54 -6.67 1.11 3.43
C THR A 54 -7.47 0.73 4.67
N ALA A 55 -7.81 1.71 5.51
CA ALA A 55 -8.60 1.45 6.72
C ALA A 55 -9.98 0.85 6.39
N LEU A 56 -10.67 1.41 5.39
CA LEU A 56 -11.97 0.90 4.95
C LEU A 56 -11.87 -0.51 4.38
N ALA A 57 -10.86 -0.80 3.56
CA ALA A 57 -10.64 -2.15 3.01
C ALA A 57 -10.38 -3.18 4.12
N VAL A 58 -9.57 -2.84 5.13
CA VAL A 58 -9.32 -3.70 6.30
C VAL A 58 -10.60 -3.96 7.06
N VAL A 59 -11.33 -2.91 7.47
CA VAL A 59 -12.57 -3.06 8.26
C VAL A 59 -13.60 -3.88 7.49
N ALA A 60 -13.84 -3.57 6.20
CA ALA A 60 -14.79 -4.31 5.38
C ALA A 60 -14.40 -5.79 5.25
N SER A 61 -13.11 -6.10 5.04
CA SER A 61 -12.63 -7.48 4.93
C SER A 61 -12.79 -8.27 6.23
N ILE A 62 -12.53 -7.67 7.39
CA ILE A 62 -12.73 -8.32 8.70
C ILE A 62 -14.20 -8.60 8.95
N VAL A 63 -15.07 -7.61 8.72
CA VAL A 63 -16.53 -7.78 8.93
C VAL A 63 -17.04 -8.89 8.02
N HIS A 64 -16.65 -8.89 6.75
CA HIS A 64 -17.04 -9.92 5.79
C HIS A 64 -16.57 -11.32 6.18
N ALA A 65 -15.32 -11.47 6.63
CA ALA A 65 -14.79 -12.75 7.11
C ALA A 65 -15.53 -13.28 8.34
N VAL A 66 -15.93 -12.40 9.26
CA VAL A 66 -16.70 -12.79 10.45
C VAL A 66 -18.15 -13.15 10.09
N THR A 67 -18.74 -12.55 9.04
CA THR A 67 -20.12 -12.82 8.64
C THR A 67 -20.29 -14.05 7.76
N ASP A 68 -19.43 -14.23 6.75
CA ASP A 68 -19.57 -15.34 5.77
C ASP A 68 -18.73 -16.56 6.16
N GLY A 69 -17.56 -16.35 6.79
CA GLY A 69 -16.77 -17.42 7.39
C GLY A 69 -16.03 -18.34 6.41
N ASP A 70 -16.10 -18.11 5.10
CA ASP A 70 -15.38 -18.91 4.11
C ASP A 70 -13.86 -18.65 4.13
N ILE A 71 -13.12 -19.59 3.56
CA ILE A 71 -11.66 -19.55 3.58
C ILE A 71 -11.10 -18.38 2.77
N GLY A 72 -11.73 -18.01 1.65
CA GLY A 72 -11.34 -16.87 0.82
C GLY A 72 -11.45 -15.55 1.59
N SER A 73 -12.53 -15.37 2.33
CA SER A 73 -12.76 -14.20 3.19
C SER A 73 -11.72 -14.07 4.30
N TRP A 74 -11.37 -15.17 4.99
CA TRP A 74 -10.32 -15.15 6.02
C TRP A 74 -8.92 -14.88 5.46
N ILE A 75 -8.61 -15.41 4.27
CA ILE A 75 -7.35 -15.10 3.57
C ILE A 75 -7.30 -13.61 3.24
N ALA A 76 -8.36 -13.06 2.65
CA ALA A 76 -8.43 -11.66 2.26
C ALA A 76 -8.28 -10.72 3.47
N ALA A 77 -9.01 -10.98 4.56
CA ALA A 77 -8.91 -10.21 5.80
C ALA A 77 -7.49 -10.23 6.38
N SER A 78 -6.85 -11.40 6.37
CA SER A 78 -5.48 -11.55 6.86
C SER A 78 -4.47 -10.74 6.04
N LEU A 79 -4.58 -10.78 4.71
CA LEU A 79 -3.70 -10.04 3.79
C LEU A 79 -3.93 -8.51 3.87
N CYS A 80 -5.18 -8.06 4.04
CA CYS A 80 -5.50 -6.66 4.32
C CYS A 80 -4.84 -6.19 5.63
N CYS A 81 -4.95 -6.98 6.70
CA CYS A 81 -4.33 -6.68 7.99
C CYS A 81 -2.80 -6.61 7.89
N LEU A 82 -2.15 -7.54 7.20
CA LEU A 82 -0.71 -7.54 6.98
C LEU A 82 -0.26 -6.32 6.16
N THR A 83 -1.01 -5.96 5.12
CA THR A 83 -0.77 -4.75 4.32
C THR A 83 -0.85 -3.50 5.19
N PHE A 84 -1.87 -3.39 6.05
CA PHE A 84 -2.00 -2.29 6.98
C PHE A 84 -0.87 -2.24 8.02
N ALA A 85 -0.51 -3.39 8.60
CA ALA A 85 0.59 -3.50 9.56
C ALA A 85 1.94 -3.08 8.95
N SER A 86 2.17 -3.36 7.66
CA SER A 86 3.39 -2.96 6.95
C SER A 86 3.66 -1.45 7.03
N PHE A 87 2.61 -0.63 7.11
CA PHE A 87 2.76 0.82 7.27
C PHE A 87 3.49 1.17 8.56
N PHE A 88 3.10 0.55 9.67
CA PHE A 88 3.69 0.83 10.98
C PHE A 88 5.07 0.20 11.14
N VAL A 89 5.29 -0.98 10.54
CA VAL A 89 6.56 -1.70 10.58
C VAL A 89 7.65 -0.98 9.78
N PHE A 90 7.31 -0.41 8.62
CA PHE A 90 8.31 0.12 7.70
C PHE A 90 7.99 1.53 7.18
N PHE A 91 6.86 1.72 6.49
CA PHE A 91 6.62 2.94 5.71
C PHE A 91 6.58 4.20 6.56
N ARG A 92 5.98 4.15 7.76
CA ARG A 92 5.85 5.32 8.64
C ARG A 92 7.22 5.92 8.99
N ALA A 93 8.16 5.08 9.43
CA ALA A 93 9.48 5.54 9.83
C ALA A 93 10.29 6.08 8.63
N VAL A 94 10.22 5.39 7.49
CA VAL A 94 10.93 5.79 6.28
C VAL A 94 10.36 7.08 5.69
N ASN A 95 9.03 7.19 5.57
CA ASN A 95 8.38 8.39 5.03
C ASN A 95 8.60 9.62 5.91
N ASN A 96 8.66 9.45 7.25
CA ASN A 96 9.02 10.57 8.14
C ASN A 96 10.45 11.07 7.88
N LYS A 97 11.41 10.16 7.64
CA LYS A 97 12.78 10.53 7.29
C LYS A 97 12.88 11.19 5.91
N LEU A 98 12.12 10.70 4.94
CA LEU A 98 12.02 11.30 3.60
C LEU A 98 11.42 12.71 3.68
N SER A 99 10.35 12.92 4.45
CA SER A 99 9.74 14.24 4.70
C SER A 99 10.70 15.21 5.40
N ALA A 100 11.61 14.70 6.23
CA ALA A 100 12.62 15.48 6.94
C ALA A 100 13.91 15.68 6.13
N HIS A 101 13.96 15.27 4.85
CA HIS A 101 15.15 15.36 4.00
C HIS A 101 16.39 14.68 4.61
N ALA A 102 16.20 13.58 5.36
CA ALA A 102 17.24 13.01 6.21
C ALA A 102 18.26 12.13 5.48
N TYR A 103 18.08 11.85 4.17
CA TYR A 103 19.02 11.04 3.38
C TYR A 103 19.82 11.90 2.41
N ASN A 104 21.12 11.60 2.31
CA ASN A 104 22.04 12.20 1.33
C ASN A 104 21.99 11.48 -0.04
N GLU A 105 22.69 12.02 -1.03
CA GLU A 105 22.69 11.50 -2.41
C GLU A 105 23.12 10.03 -2.53
N ALA A 106 24.02 9.56 -1.67
CA ALA A 106 24.51 8.19 -1.69
C ALA A 106 23.52 7.18 -1.05
N ASP A 107 22.69 7.65 -0.12
CA ASP A 107 21.77 6.81 0.66
C ASP A 107 20.35 6.77 0.10
N LEU A 108 19.89 7.85 -0.54
CA LEU A 108 18.52 7.94 -1.07
C LEU A 108 18.18 6.80 -2.04
N PRO A 109 19.01 6.46 -3.06
CA PRO A 109 18.68 5.38 -4.00
C PRO A 109 18.47 4.03 -3.31
N LYS A 110 19.30 3.69 -2.31
CA LYS A 110 19.21 2.44 -1.54
C LYS A 110 17.92 2.38 -0.72
N VAL A 111 17.53 3.51 -0.14
CA VAL A 111 16.28 3.62 0.62
C VAL A 111 15.08 3.46 -0.29
N LEU A 112 15.08 4.09 -1.46
CA LEU A 112 14.00 3.98 -2.44
C LEU A 112 13.89 2.58 -3.05
N GLU A 113 15.01 1.90 -3.24
CA GLU A 113 15.01 0.49 -3.66
C GLU A 113 14.35 -0.40 -2.59
N ARG A 114 14.77 -0.26 -1.32
CA ARG A 114 14.14 -1.00 -0.22
C ARG A 114 12.66 -0.65 -0.08
N TRP A 115 12.31 0.63 -0.24
CA TRP A 115 10.92 1.09 -0.23
C TRP A 115 10.11 0.41 -1.34
N ALA A 116 10.65 0.33 -2.55
CA ALA A 116 10.02 -0.35 -3.69
C ALA A 116 9.78 -1.84 -3.42
N ILE A 117 10.76 -2.54 -2.80
CA ILE A 117 10.59 -3.97 -2.44
C ILE A 117 9.42 -4.16 -1.47
N TRP A 118 9.35 -3.36 -0.41
CA TRP A 118 8.22 -3.38 0.53
C TRP A 118 6.89 -3.04 -0.15
N HIS A 119 6.92 -2.10 -1.09
CA HIS A 119 5.74 -1.71 -1.87
C HIS A 119 5.24 -2.83 -2.77
N HIS A 120 6.14 -3.52 -3.48
CA HIS A 120 5.76 -4.66 -4.30
C HIS A 120 5.19 -5.80 -3.45
N ALA A 121 5.78 -6.08 -2.29
CA ALA A 121 5.26 -7.09 -1.37
C ALA A 121 3.81 -6.79 -0.97
N ARG A 122 3.49 -5.57 -0.51
CA ARG A 122 2.09 -5.20 -0.17
C ARG A 122 1.16 -5.19 -1.39
N THR A 123 1.68 -4.86 -2.58
CA THR A 123 0.90 -4.89 -3.81
C THR A 123 0.48 -6.32 -4.14
N PHE A 124 1.41 -7.28 -4.08
CA PHE A 124 1.10 -8.69 -4.31
C PHE A 124 0.14 -9.25 -3.25
N MET A 125 0.29 -8.86 -1.98
CA MET A 125 -0.67 -9.23 -0.93
C MET A 125 -2.09 -8.77 -1.27
N MET A 126 -2.25 -7.52 -1.72
CA MET A 126 -3.59 -6.99 -2.05
C MET A 126 -4.18 -7.58 -3.34
N LEU A 127 -3.36 -7.90 -4.33
CA LEU A 127 -3.80 -8.65 -5.51
C LEU A 127 -4.26 -10.06 -5.13
N ALA A 128 -3.54 -10.74 -4.24
CA ALA A 128 -3.92 -12.05 -3.72
C ALA A 128 -5.20 -11.98 -2.88
N ALA A 129 -5.37 -10.93 -2.06
CA ALA A 129 -6.60 -10.71 -1.30
C ALA A 129 -7.81 -10.53 -2.23
N PHE A 130 -7.66 -9.75 -3.29
CA PHE A 130 -8.70 -9.57 -4.30
C PHE A 130 -9.04 -10.90 -5.02
N ALA A 131 -8.01 -11.67 -5.40
CA ALA A 131 -8.20 -12.98 -6.03
C ALA A 131 -8.91 -13.97 -5.08
N ALA A 132 -8.58 -13.98 -3.79
CA ALA A 132 -9.24 -14.83 -2.80
C ALA A 132 -10.74 -14.53 -2.71
N LEU A 133 -11.13 -13.25 -2.65
CA LEU A 133 -12.54 -12.85 -2.67
C LEU A 133 -13.26 -13.20 -3.99
N SER A 134 -12.52 -13.29 -5.11
CA SER A 134 -13.12 -13.49 -6.44
C SER A 134 -13.28 -14.96 -6.84
N PHE A 135 -12.40 -15.84 -6.35
CA PHE A 135 -12.25 -17.19 -6.89
C PHE A 135 -12.19 -18.31 -5.85
N VAL A 136 -12.18 -17.97 -4.56
CA VAL A 136 -12.02 -18.93 -3.45
C VAL A 136 -13.25 -18.95 -2.53
N ALA A 137 -14.30 -18.19 -2.89
CA ALA A 137 -15.58 -18.13 -2.18
C ALA A 137 -16.36 -19.46 -2.23
#